data_AF-A3JHX0-F1
#
_entry.id   AF-A3JHX0-F1
#
_cell.length_a   1.000
_cell.length_b   1.000
_cell.length_c   1.000
_cell.angle_alpha   90.00
_cell.angle_beta   90.00
_cell.angle_gamma   90.00
#
_symmetry.space_group_name_H-M   'P 1'
#
loop_
_entity.id
_entity.type
_entity.pdbx_description
1 polymer ?
#
loop_
_entity_poly.entity_id
_entity_poly.type
_entity_poly.pdbx_seq_one_letter_code
_entity_poly.pdbx_strand_id
1 'polypeptide(L)'
;MGKHYHYLSTTNRVTLMFLKRQGLSLRAIASELNRSPSTLSRGLQRRTIEGQPYDAKAAGLAARSARLHCRHLRKLVEGTDLHEVVVDMLRNKWSPQQISGTLKAMFPHHREF
;
A
#
# COMPACT_ATOMS: atom_id res chain seq x y z
N MET A 1 24.15 -3.69 -1.44
CA MET A 1 23.04 -4.23 -0.63
C MET A 1 21.84 -3.29 -0.69
N GLY A 2 20.70 -3.75 -1.21
CA GLY A 2 19.50 -2.92 -1.34
C GLY A 2 18.89 -2.59 0.02
N LYS A 3 18.48 -1.33 0.22
CA LYS A 3 17.73 -0.94 1.43
C LYS A 3 16.34 -1.57 1.34
N HIS A 4 16.13 -2.69 2.04
CA HIS A 4 14.79 -3.28 2.18
C HIS A 4 13.96 -2.40 3.13
N TYR A 5 12.85 -1.88 2.63
CA TYR A 5 11.92 -1.10 3.44
C TYR A 5 11.17 -2.04 4.40
N HIS A 6 11.57 -2.04 5.67
CA HIS A 6 10.87 -2.77 6.71
C HIS A 6 9.72 -1.93 7.27
N TYR A 7 8.49 -2.33 6.96
CA TYR A 7 7.31 -1.77 7.62
C TYR A 7 7.40 -2.00 9.13
N LEU A 8 6.94 -1.02 9.91
CA LEU A 8 6.78 -1.21 11.34
C LEU A 8 5.79 -2.38 11.56
N SER A 9 6.14 -3.35 12.40
CA SER A 9 5.26 -4.47 12.77
C SER A 9 4.17 -4.00 13.74
N THR A 10 3.18 -4.85 14.02
CA THR A 10 2.19 -4.56 15.07
C THR A 10 2.87 -4.39 16.43
N THR A 11 3.78 -5.30 16.79
CA THR A 11 4.56 -5.24 18.03
C THR A 11 5.32 -3.93 18.14
N ASN A 12 6.05 -3.53 17.09
CA ASN A 12 6.81 -2.27 17.11
C ASN A 12 5.90 -1.05 17.29
N ARG A 13 4.66 -1.06 16.77
CA ARG A 13 3.70 0.03 16.99
C ARG A 13 3.21 0.06 18.43
N VAL A 14 2.89 -1.09 19.01
CA VAL A 14 2.43 -1.19 20.40
C VAL A 14 3.52 -0.76 21.36
N THR A 15 4.76 -1.24 21.18
CA THR A 15 5.92 -0.83 21.98
C THR A 15 6.18 0.67 21.83
N LEU A 16 6.15 1.22 20.60
CA LEU A 16 6.27 2.66 20.37
C LEU A 16 5.20 3.45 21.14
N MET A 17 3.94 3.03 21.08
CA MET A 17 2.84 3.67 21.80
C MET A 17 3.05 3.64 23.31
N PHE A 18 3.38 2.46 23.85
CA PHE A 18 3.58 2.26 25.29
C PHE A 18 4.75 3.09 25.83
N LEU A 19 5.92 2.98 25.22
CA LEU A 19 7.11 3.72 25.66
C LEU A 19 6.97 5.24 25.47
N LYS A 20 6.25 5.67 24.42
CA LYS A 20 5.96 7.10 24.23
C LYS A 20 5.05 7.64 25.33
N ARG A 21 4.07 6.86 25.79
CA ARG A 21 3.19 7.22 26.93
C ARG A 21 3.94 7.27 28.26
N GLN A 22 5.01 6.48 28.42
CA GLN A 22 5.92 6.57 29.56
C GLN A 22 6.87 7.78 29.50
N GLY A 23 6.80 8.61 28.46
CA GLY A 23 7.63 9.81 28.32
C GLY A 23 9.01 9.56 27.73
N LEU A 24 9.31 8.35 27.22
CA LEU A 24 10.62 8.09 26.61
C LEU A 24 10.80 8.92 25.32
N SER A 25 12.05 9.34 25.10
CA SER A 25 12.43 10.02 23.86
C SER A 25 12.35 9.07 22.67
N LEU A 26 12.09 9.61 21.47
CA LEU A 26 12.07 8.80 20.25
C LEU A 26 13.40 8.09 19.98
N ARG A 27 14.53 8.64 20.43
CA ARG A 27 15.86 8.02 20.29
C ARG A 27 16.00 6.79 21.20
N ALA A 28 15.52 6.87 22.45
CA ALA A 28 15.53 5.72 23.36
C ALA A 28 14.65 4.59 22.81
N ILE A 29 13.44 4.93 22.34
CA ILE A 29 12.51 3.96 21.75
C ILE A 29 13.09 3.34 20.47
N ALA A 30 13.80 4.12 19.66
CA ALA A 30 14.47 3.65 18.45
C ALA A 30 15.56 2.60 18.77
N SER A 31 16.33 2.83 19.84
CA SER A 31 17.32 1.88 20.34
C SER A 31 16.66 0.57 20.77
N GLU A 32 15.60 0.65 21.58
CA GLU A 32 14.85 -0.51 22.07
C GLU A 32 14.26 -1.34 20.92
N LEU A 33 13.71 -0.68 19.90
CA LEU A 33 13.12 -1.34 18.74
C LEU A 33 14.14 -1.80 17.69
N ASN A 34 15.43 -1.51 17.89
CA ASN A 34 16.48 -1.67 16.89
C ASN A 34 16.08 -1.09 15.52
N ARG A 35 15.65 0.18 15.53
CA ARG A 35 15.19 0.94 14.35
C ARG A 35 15.81 2.32 14.33
N SER A 36 15.87 2.94 13.15
CA SER A 36 16.36 4.32 13.08
C SER A 36 15.33 5.30 13.71
N PRO A 37 15.78 6.33 14.45
CA PRO A 37 14.90 7.37 14.95
C PRO A 37 14.10 8.06 13.84
N SER A 38 14.71 8.20 12.65
CA SER A 38 14.07 8.79 11.47
C SER A 38 12.90 7.94 10.93
N THR A 39 12.95 6.61 11.10
CA THR A 39 11.87 5.70 10.70
C THR A 39 10.68 5.85 11.65
N LEU A 40 10.95 5.93 12.96
CA LEU A 40 9.90 6.13 13.95
C LEU A 40 9.25 7.51 13.81
N SER A 41 10.06 8.57 13.68
CA SER A 41 9.56 9.94 13.50
C SER A 41 8.64 10.06 12.27
N ARG A 42 9.11 9.61 11.10
CA ARG A 42 8.29 9.59 9.87
C ARG A 42 7.03 8.74 10.03
N GLY A 43 7.13 7.60 10.70
CA GLY A 43 5.99 6.73 10.96
C GLY A 43 4.95 7.36 11.90
N LEU A 44 5.42 8.11 12.91
CA LEU A 44 4.59 8.85 13.86
C LEU A 44 3.87 9.99 13.15
N GLN A 45 4.60 10.87 12.47
CA GLN A 45 4.04 12.00 11.73
C GLN A 45 2.99 11.57 10.70
N ARG A 46 3.24 10.45 10.00
CA ARG A 46 2.32 9.94 8.97
C ARG A 46 1.03 9.34 9.53
N ARG A 47 1.01 8.91 10.80
CA ARG A 47 -0.07 8.05 11.35
C ARG A 47 -0.68 8.55 12.65
N THR A 48 -0.13 9.60 13.24
CA THR A 48 -0.76 10.32 14.35
C THR A 48 -1.79 11.27 13.79
N ILE A 49 -2.96 11.31 14.41
CA ILE A 49 -3.98 12.32 14.15
C ILE A 49 -3.59 13.57 14.94
N GLU A 50 -3.66 14.74 14.30
CA GLU A 50 -3.32 16.00 14.95
C GLU A 50 -4.14 16.21 16.24
N GLY A 51 -3.49 16.66 17.30
CA GLY A 51 -4.11 16.84 18.62
C GLY A 51 -4.40 15.54 19.39
N GLN A 52 -4.07 14.36 18.85
CA GLN A 52 -4.32 13.07 19.49
C GLN A 52 -3.00 12.35 19.85
N PRO A 53 -2.97 11.57 20.95
CA PRO A 53 -1.84 10.70 21.22
C PRO A 53 -1.72 9.63 20.14
N TYR A 54 -0.50 9.15 19.91
CA TYR A 54 -0.27 8.05 18.97
C TYR A 54 -1.05 6.80 19.39
N ASP A 55 -1.81 6.22 18.47
CA ASP A 55 -2.57 4.99 18.66
C ASP A 55 -2.07 3.89 17.70
N ALA A 56 -1.60 2.78 18.26
CA ALA A 56 -1.03 1.68 17.49
C ALA A 56 -2.06 0.96 16.60
N LYS A 57 -3.32 0.85 17.06
CA LYS A 57 -4.40 0.16 16.35
C LYS A 57 -4.85 0.97 15.15
N ALA A 58 -5.12 2.26 15.34
CA ALA A 58 -5.46 3.21 14.29
C ALA A 58 -4.33 3.32 13.26
N ALA A 59 -3.08 3.46 13.70
CA ALA A 59 -1.92 3.48 12.82
C ALA A 59 -1.78 2.20 11.98
N GLY A 60 -2.10 1.04 12.55
CA GLY A 60 -2.12 -0.24 11.86
C GLY A 60 -3.25 -0.35 10.83
N LEU A 61 -4.47 0.08 11.17
CA LEU A 61 -5.62 0.13 10.26
C LEU A 61 -5.34 1.04 9.06
N ALA A 62 -4.86 2.27 9.32
CA ALA A 62 -4.45 3.21 8.28
C ALA A 62 -3.33 2.63 7.39
N ALA A 63 -2.47 1.76 7.92
CA ALA A 63 -1.40 1.13 7.13
C ALA A 63 -1.96 0.12 6.13
N ARG A 64 -2.92 -0.69 6.59
CA ARG A 64 -3.59 -1.68 5.75
C ARG A 64 -4.46 -1.01 4.69
N SER A 65 -5.28 -0.03 5.08
CA SER A 65 -6.12 0.72 4.14
C SER A 65 -5.29 1.40 3.05
N ALA A 66 -4.22 2.13 3.41
CA ALA A 66 -3.35 2.74 2.41
C ALA A 66 -2.75 1.71 1.44
N ARG A 67 -2.38 0.51 1.92
CA ARG A 67 -1.84 -0.56 1.06
C ARG A 67 -2.89 -1.14 0.10
N LEU A 68 -4.16 -1.14 0.49
CA LEU A 68 -5.26 -1.53 -0.40
C LEU A 68 -5.50 -0.46 -1.47
N HIS A 69 -5.46 0.82 -1.10
CA HIS A 69 -5.68 1.93 -2.04
C HIS A 69 -4.51 2.22 -2.98
N CYS A 70 -3.27 1.89 -2.60
CA CYS A 70 -2.10 2.08 -3.47
C CYS A 70 -2.03 1.08 -4.64
N ARG A 71 -2.97 0.14 -4.77
CA ARG A 71 -3.01 -0.78 -5.91
C ARG A 71 -3.77 -0.11 -7.04
N HIS A 72 -3.20 -0.13 -8.25
CA HIS A 72 -3.96 0.22 -9.45
C HIS A 72 -5.23 -0.63 -9.47
N LEU A 73 -6.35 0.01 -9.79
CA LEU A 73 -7.59 -0.70 -10.06
C LEU A 73 -7.32 -1.74 -11.15
N ARG A 74 -7.90 -2.93 -10.99
CA ARG A 74 -7.79 -3.97 -12.01
C ARG A 74 -8.52 -3.44 -13.26
N LYS A 75 -7.86 -3.46 -14.42
CA LYS A 75 -8.50 -3.10 -15.69
C LYS A 75 -9.60 -4.10 -16.06
N LEU A 76 -9.34 -5.39 -15.83
CA LEU A 76 -10.28 -6.47 -16.05
C LEU A 76 -11.10 -6.72 -14.78
N VAL A 77 -12.36 -6.28 -14.82
CA VAL A 77 -13.35 -6.47 -13.77
C VAL A 77 -14.50 -7.25 -14.38
N GLU A 78 -14.93 -8.33 -13.75
CA GLU A 78 -16.08 -9.12 -14.23
C GLU A 78 -17.32 -8.24 -14.40
N GLY A 79 -18.03 -8.43 -15.51
CA GLY A 79 -19.22 -7.65 -15.86
C GLY A 79 -18.95 -6.30 -16.54
N THR A 80 -17.68 -5.97 -16.86
CA THR A 80 -17.38 -4.82 -17.74
C THR A 80 -17.20 -5.25 -19.19
N ASP A 81 -17.50 -4.36 -20.13
CA ASP A 81 -17.34 -4.59 -21.57
C ASP A 81 -15.93 -5.06 -21.93
N LEU A 82 -14.91 -4.43 -21.32
CA LEU A 82 -13.51 -4.81 -21.53
C LEU A 82 -13.25 -6.26 -21.10
N HIS A 83 -13.83 -6.71 -19.99
CA HIS A 83 -13.68 -8.09 -19.55
C HIS A 83 -14.34 -9.07 -20.52
N GLU A 84 -15.55 -8.77 -20.98
CA GLU A 84 -16.27 -9.62 -21.93
C GLU A 84 -15.52 -9.75 -23.27
N VAL A 85 -15.05 -8.64 -23.82
CA VAL A 85 -14.24 -8.62 -25.06
C VAL A 85 -12.96 -9.43 -24.90
N VAL A 86 -12.23 -9.26 -23.80
CA VAL A 86 -10.99 -10.03 -23.56
C VAL A 86 -11.27 -11.51 -23.39
N VAL A 87 -12.35 -11.89 -22.69
CA VAL A 87 -12.75 -13.30 -22.53
C VAL A 87 -13.12 -13.91 -23.88
N ASP A 88 -13.85 -13.19 -24.73
CA ASP A 88 -14.21 -13.68 -26.07
C ASP A 88 -12.96 -13.88 -26.95
N MET A 89 -12.04 -12.92 -26.96
CA MET A 89 -10.77 -13.06 -27.70
C MET A 89 -9.92 -14.23 -27.18
N LEU A 90 -9.87 -14.45 -25.87
CA LEU A 90 -9.20 -15.61 -25.27
C LEU A 90 -9.85 -16.94 -25.68
N ARG A 91 -11.19 -16.99 -25.74
CA ARG A 91 -11.92 -18.17 -26.25
C ARG A 91 -11.60 -18.45 -27.72
N ASN A 92 -11.43 -17.39 -28.50
CA ASN A 92 -10.99 -17.42 -29.89
C ASN A 92 -9.48 -17.67 -30.06
N LYS A 93 -8.76 -18.10 -29.01
CA LYS A 93 -7.34 -18.47 -29.03
C LYS A 93 -6.37 -17.34 -29.36
N TRP A 94 -6.77 -16.09 -29.15
CA TRP A 94 -5.86 -14.96 -29.26
C TRP A 94 -4.86 -14.99 -28.10
N SER A 95 -3.59 -14.66 -28.39
CA SER A 95 -2.59 -14.48 -27.35
C SER A 95 -2.80 -13.17 -26.57
N PRO A 96 -2.43 -13.09 -25.28
CA PRO A 96 -2.53 -11.85 -24.50
C PRO A 96 -1.86 -10.64 -25.18
N GLN A 97 -0.74 -10.88 -25.90
CA GLN A 97 -0.04 -9.86 -26.67
C GLN A 97 -0.90 -9.33 -27.82
N GLN A 98 -1.51 -10.22 -28.62
CA GLN A 98 -2.42 -9.83 -29.71
C GLN A 98 -3.62 -9.05 -29.18
N ILE A 99 -4.25 -9.52 -28.10
CA ILE A 99 -5.39 -8.86 -27.45
C ILE A 99 -5.00 -7.43 -27.05
N SER A 100 -3.90 -7.27 -26.31
CA SER A 100 -3.46 -5.95 -25.86
C SER A 100 -3.11 -5.00 -27.01
N GLY A 101 -2.49 -5.51 -28.08
CA GLY A 101 -2.16 -4.73 -29.28
C GLY A 101 -3.41 -4.28 -30.04
N THR A 102 -4.36 -5.18 -30.25
CA THR A 102 -5.62 -4.89 -30.95
C THR A 102 -6.48 -3.91 -30.17
N LEU A 103 -6.63 -4.08 -28.86
CA LEU A 103 -7.38 -3.14 -28.02
C LEU A 103 -6.77 -1.74 -28.05
N LYS A 104 -5.43 -1.63 -27.96
CA LYS A 104 -4.74 -0.35 -28.05
C LYS A 104 -4.92 0.34 -29.41
N ALA A 105 -5.00 -0.43 -30.49
CA ALA A 105 -5.24 0.09 -31.83
C ALA A 105 -6.70 0.53 -32.04
N MET A 106 -7.67 -0.22 -31.48
CA MET A 106 -9.10 0.07 -31.58
C MET A 106 -9.52 1.25 -30.69
N PHE A 107 -8.87 1.43 -29.54
CA PHE A 107 -9.22 2.45 -28.54
C PHE A 107 -8.04 3.36 -28.18
N PRO A 108 -7.47 4.11 -29.15
CA PRO A 108 -6.22 4.87 -28.96
C PRO A 108 -6.32 6.00 -27.92
N HIS A 109 -7.52 6.52 -27.66
CA HIS A 109 -7.76 7.59 -26.69
C HIS A 109 -8.32 7.11 -25.35
N HIS A 110 -8.52 5.80 -25.17
CA HIS A 110 -9.17 5.26 -24.00
C HIS A 110 -8.13 4.63 -23.07
N ARG A 111 -7.69 5.38 -22.06
CA ARG A 111 -6.54 5.05 -21.18
C ARG A 111 -6.71 3.73 -20.40
N GLU A 112 -7.95 3.25 -20.30
CA GLU A 112 -8.31 2.03 -19.60
C GLU A 112 -8.16 0.77 -20.46
N PHE A 113 -8.18 0.91 -21.80
CA PHE A 113 -7.90 -0.15 -22.77
C PHE A 113 -6.39 -0.33 -23.02
#